data_AF-A0A7C6F8T6-F1
#
_entry.id   AF-A0A7C6F8T6-F1
#
_cell.length_a   1.000
_cell.length_b   1.000
_cell.length_c   1.000
_cell.angle_alpha   90.00
_cell.angle_beta   90.00
_cell.angle_gamma   90.00
#
_symmetry.space_group_name_H-M   'P 1'
#
loop_
_entity.id
_entity.type
_entity.pdbx_description
1 polymer ?
#
loop_
_entity_poly.entity_id
_entity_poly.type
_entity_poly.pdbx_seq_one_letter_code
_entity_poly.pdbx_strand_id
1 'polypeptide(L)' 'MFQSFEVTSNPGDGPPRLARLRTAMADAGLDGFLVPRSDAFQGEYVAARDARLAWLTGFTGS' A
#
# COMPACT_ATOMS: atom_id res chain seq x y z
N MET A 1 28.95 -8.19 -1.07
CA MET A 1 27.51 -7.88 -1.21
C MET A 1 26.76 -8.89 -0.37
N PHE A 2 26.04 -8.48 0.67
CA PHE A 2 25.26 -9.39 1.50
C PHE A 2 23.80 -9.28 1.08
N GLN A 3 23.19 -10.41 0.72
CA GLN A 3 21.76 -10.48 0.46
C GLN A 3 21.01 -10.47 1.80
N SER A 4 20.04 -9.57 1.96
CA SER A 4 19.12 -9.56 3.11
C SER A 4 17.83 -10.28 2.73
N PHE A 5 17.26 -11.03 3.67
CA PHE A 5 15.96 -11.70 3.57
C PHE A 5 14.94 -11.08 4.52
N GLU A 6 15.10 -9.82 4.86
CA GLU A 6 14.20 -9.11 5.76
C GLU A 6 12.78 -9.06 5.17
N VAL A 7 11.82 -9.46 5.99
CA VAL A 7 10.40 -9.45 5.62
C VAL A 7 9.87 -8.04 5.84
N THR A 8 9.49 -7.37 4.77
CA THR A 8 9.03 -5.96 4.79
C THR A 8 7.50 -5.83 4.86
N SER A 9 6.76 -6.94 4.88
CA SER A 9 5.30 -6.94 4.95
C SER A 9 4.73 -8.02 5.89
N ASN A 10 3.62 -7.70 6.55
CA ASN A 10 2.85 -8.65 7.36
C ASN A 10 1.41 -8.71 6.81
N PRO A 11 0.94 -9.87 6.31
CA PRO A 11 -0.43 -10.01 5.81
C PRO A 11 -1.52 -9.62 6.82
N GLY A 12 -1.25 -9.75 8.12
CA GLY A 12 -2.18 -9.37 9.19
C GLY A 12 -2.44 -7.86 9.29
N ASP A 13 -1.54 -7.02 8.75
CA ASP A 13 -1.68 -5.57 8.79
C ASP A 13 -2.69 -5.03 7.76
N GLY A 14 -2.89 -5.77 6.66
CA GLY A 14 -3.73 -5.32 5.55
C GLY A 14 -5.22 -5.18 5.89
N PRO A 15 -5.87 -6.24 6.43
CA PRO A 15 -7.29 -6.20 6.76
C PRO A 15 -7.73 -5.02 7.65
N PRO A 16 -7.06 -4.70 8.78
CA PRO A 16 -7.48 -3.55 9.60
C PRO A 16 -7.23 -2.19 8.90
N ARG A 17 -6.19 -2.05 8.08
CA ARG A 17 -5.94 -0.82 7.30
C ARG A 17 -6.99 -0.64 6.21
N LEU A 18 -7.35 -1.72 5.52
CA LEU A 18 -8.39 -1.71 4.48
C LEU A 18 -9.76 -1.38 5.07
N ALA A 19 -10.10 -1.90 6.25
CA ALA A 19 -11.34 -1.53 6.94
C ALA A 19 -11.40 -0.02 7.22
N ARG A 20 -10.31 0.58 7.71
CA ARG A 20 -10.22 2.03 7.93
C ARG A 20 -10.37 2.84 6.65
N LEU A 21 -9.78 2.40 5.55
CA LEU A 21 -9.96 3.05 4.25
C LEU A 21 -11.43 3.01 3.81
N ARG A 22 -12.11 1.86 3.96
CA ARG A 22 -13.52 1.72 3.59
C ARG A 22 -14.44 2.60 4.43
N THR A 23 -14.18 2.75 5.72
CA THR A 23 -14.91 3.72 6.56
C THR A 23 -14.73 5.14 6.02
N ALA A 24 -13.50 5.57 5.74
CA ALA A 24 -13.23 6.90 5.20
C ALA A 24 -13.87 7.11 3.82
N MET A 25 -13.92 6.09 2.97
CA MET A 25 -14.62 6.14 1.68
C MET A 25 -16.12 6.32 1.85
N ALA A 26 -16.74 5.60 2.79
CA ALA A 26 -18.17 5.73 3.09
C ALA A 26 -18.50 7.13 3.63
N ASP A 27 -17.69 7.66 4.54
CA ASP A 27 -17.83 9.02 5.08
C ASP A 27 -17.69 10.09 3.99
N ALA A 28 -16.88 9.83 2.96
CA ALA A 28 -16.67 10.72 1.82
C ALA A 28 -17.67 10.51 0.66
N GLY A 29 -18.59 9.53 0.77
CA GLY A 29 -19.54 9.19 -0.31
C GLY A 29 -18.87 8.62 -1.57
N LEU A 30 -17.75 7.90 -1.42
CA LEU A 30 -16.98 7.33 -2.53
C LEU A 30 -17.29 5.85 -2.74
N ASP A 31 -17.66 5.46 -3.96
CA ASP A 31 -17.87 4.05 -4.33
C ASP A 31 -16.56 3.28 -4.56
N GLY A 32 -15.47 4.00 -4.88
CA GLY A 32 -14.20 3.40 -5.28
C GLY A 32 -13.00 4.28 -4.95
N PHE A 33 -11.86 3.63 -4.73
CA PHE A 33 -10.57 4.28 -4.51
C PHE A 33 -9.46 3.51 -5.23
N LEU A 34 -8.73 4.18 -6.11
CA LEU A 34 -7.63 3.59 -6.85
C LEU A 34 -6.31 3.85 -6.11
N VAL A 35 -5.57 2.79 -5.81
CA VAL A 35 -4.24 2.86 -5.20
C VAL A 35 -3.22 2.45 -6.26
N PRO A 36 -2.59 3.40 -6.98
CA PRO A 36 -1.54 3.06 -7.93
C PRO A 36 -0.32 2.52 -7.20
N ARG A 37 0.48 1.72 -7.90
CA ARG A 37 1.77 1.27 -7.39
C ARG A 37 2.82 2.38 -7.42
N SER A 38 2.67 3.37 -8.29
CA SER A 38 3.63 4.45 -8.49
C SER A 38 3.50 5.60 -7.49
N ASP A 39 4.54 6.44 -7.43
CA ASP A 39 4.49 7.76 -6.78
C ASP A 39 3.89 8.84 -7.71
N ALA A 40 3.93 10.09 -7.24
CA ALA A 40 3.49 11.26 -7.97
C ALA A 40 4.26 11.52 -9.27
N PHE A 41 5.44 10.93 -9.45
CA PHE A 41 6.27 11.06 -10.64
C PHE A 41 6.18 9.83 -11.55
N GLN A 42 5.24 8.92 -11.26
CA GLN A 42 5.04 7.68 -12.02
C GLN A 42 6.28 6.77 -12.02
N GLY A 43 7.12 6.87 -10.98
CA GLY A 43 8.33 6.06 -10.84
C GLY A 43 8.02 4.58 -10.71
N GLU A 44 8.86 3.75 -11.33
CA GLU A 44 8.79 2.29 -11.17
C GLU A 44 9.25 1.86 -9.76
N TYR A 45 10.33 2.47 -9.27
CA TYR A 45 10.83 2.25 -7.92
C TYR A 45 10.42 3.39 -7.02
N VAL A 46 9.72 3.05 -5.94
CA VAL A 46 9.00 4.01 -5.11
C VAL A 46 9.67 4.10 -3.75
N ALA A 47 9.86 5.31 -3.23
CA ALA A 47 10.34 5.48 -1.86
C ALA A 47 9.38 4.84 -0.86
N ALA A 48 9.88 4.34 0.27
CA ALA A 48 9.07 3.66 1.28
C ALA A 48 7.86 4.48 1.76
N ARG A 49 8.01 5.81 1.85
CA ARG A 49 6.91 6.73 2.23
C ARG A 49 5.78 6.80 1.21
N ASP A 50 6.06 6.45 -0.05
CA ASP A 50 5.15 6.55 -1.19
C ASP A 50 4.61 5.18 -1.63
N ALA A 51 5.13 4.07 -1.07
CA ALA A 51 4.69 2.69 -1.33
C ALA A 51 3.33 2.35 -0.67
N ARG A 52 2.30 3.14 -1.00
CA ARG A 52 0.96 3.07 -0.38
C ARG A 52 0.27 1.72 -0.58
N LEU A 53 0.43 1.11 -1.75
CA LEU A 53 -0.13 -0.21 -2.04
C LEU A 53 0.47 -1.27 -1.10
N ALA A 54 1.79 -1.30 -0.97
CA ALA A 54 2.48 -2.21 -0.07
C ALA A 54 2.08 -1.96 1.39
N TRP A 55 1.97 -0.70 1.82
CA TRP A 55 1.49 -0.37 3.15
C TRP A 55 0.04 -0.83 3.40
N LEU A 56 -0.85 -0.69 2.40
CA LEU A 56 -2.26 -1.03 2.55
C LEU A 56 -2.51 -2.54 2.52
N THR A 57 -1.76 -3.31 1.73
CA THR A 57 -2.09 -4.72 1.44
C THR A 57 -0.97 -5.72 1.76
N GLY A 58 0.26 -5.25 1.99
CA GLY A 58 1.44 -6.09 2.08
C GLY A 58 1.97 -6.59 0.73
N PHE A 59 1.34 -6.22 -0.39
CA PHE A 59 1.79 -6.59 -1.73
C PHE A 59 3.04 -5.78 -2.12
N THR A 60 4.17 -6.48 -2.32
CA THR A 60 5.47 -5.89 -2.69
C THR A 60 5.93 -6.31 -4.10
N GLY A 61 5.06 -6.94 -4.89
CA GLY A 61 5.38 -7.35 -6.26
C GLY A 61 5.47 -6.18 -7.23
N SER A 62 6.26 -6.36 -8.30
CA SER A 62 6.40 -5.42 -9.41
C SER A 62 5.32 -5.59 -10.47
#